data_AF-A0A1E8FDX2-F1
#
_entry.id   AF-A0A1E8FDX2-F1
#
_cell.length_a   1.000
_cell.length_b   1.000
_cell.length_c   1.000
_cell.angle_alpha   90.00
_cell.angle_beta   90.00
_cell.angle_gamma   90.00
#
_symmetry.space_group_name_H-M   'P 1'
#
loop_
_entity.id
_entity.type
_entity.pdbx_description
1 polymer ?
#
loop_
_entity_poly.entity_id
_entity_poly.type
_entity_poly.pdbx_seq_one_letter_code
_entity_poly.pdbx_strand_id
1 'polypeptide(L)'
;MSSKENQKALVEICHQLAAEGLTPGVGLLRGKAPFKVSVLDAIDAIKVFNQQFEAAKAAPAALSDKARIDQLEKRVAQLEQALAVMESRLEKLL
;
A
#
# COMPACT_ATOMS: atom_id res chain seq x y z
N MET A 1 18.19 -17.38 15.27
CA MET A 1 17.05 -16.62 14.74
C MET A 1 15.78 -17.40 15.02
N SER A 2 14.77 -16.75 15.57
CA SER A 2 13.44 -17.31 15.80
C SER A 2 12.74 -17.57 14.47
N SER A 3 11.89 -18.60 14.40
CA SER A 3 11.15 -18.96 13.17
C SER A 3 10.36 -17.78 12.58
N LYS A 4 9.83 -16.90 13.45
CA LYS A 4 9.12 -15.67 13.03
C LYS A 4 10.02 -14.62 12.38
N GLU A 5 11.29 -14.52 12.82
CA GLU A 5 12.26 -13.58 12.25
C GLU A 5 12.68 -14.06 10.86
N ASN A 6 12.90 -15.36 10.71
CA ASN A 6 13.18 -15.99 9.42
C ASN A 6 12.03 -15.78 8.42
N GLN A 7 10.78 -15.90 8.88
CA GLN A 7 9.62 -15.70 8.01
C GLN A 7 9.50 -14.25 7.52
N LYS A 8 9.76 -13.27 8.40
CA LYS A 8 9.80 -11.85 7.99
C LYS A 8 10.91 -11.60 6.95
N ALA A 9 12.10 -12.13 7.20
CA ALA A 9 13.23 -12.02 6.26
C ALA A 9 12.90 -12.63 4.89
N LEU A 10 12.17 -13.75 4.84
CA LEU A 10 11.74 -14.34 3.56
C LEU A 10 10.75 -13.46 2.79
N VAL A 11 9.82 -12.79 3.49
CA VAL A 11 8.89 -11.84 2.85
C VAL A 11 9.65 -10.62 2.32
N GLU A 12 10.64 -10.12 3.05
CA GLU A 12 11.50 -9.03 2.59
C GLU A 12 12.30 -9.42 1.33
N ILE A 13 12.82 -10.64 1.27
CA ILE A 13 13.48 -11.17 0.08
C ILE A 13 12.49 -11.25 -1.11
N CYS A 14 11.23 -11.62 -0.90
CA CYS A 14 10.21 -11.58 -1.95
C CYS A 14 10.02 -10.16 -2.52
N HIS A 15 9.99 -9.14 -1.65
CA HIS A 15 9.87 -7.73 -2.07
C HIS A 15 11.10 -7.26 -2.86
N GLN A 16 12.31 -7.66 -2.44
CA GLN A 16 13.55 -7.34 -3.16
C GLN A 16 13.56 -7.97 -4.56
N LEU A 17 13.19 -9.25 -4.66
CA LEU A 17 13.11 -9.96 -5.94
C LEU A 17 12.09 -9.30 -6.88
N ALA A 18 10.93 -8.91 -6.35
CA ALA A 18 9.92 -8.20 -7.13
C ALA A 18 10.42 -6.82 -7.61
N ALA A 19 11.19 -6.10 -6.79
CA ALA A 19 11.81 -4.83 -7.18
C ALA A 19 12.89 -5.01 -8.28
N GLU A 20 13.59 -6.14 -8.29
CA GLU A 20 14.52 -6.55 -9.36
C GLU A 20 13.78 -7.02 -10.64
N GLY A 21 12.44 -7.05 -10.65
CA GLY A 21 11.63 -7.53 -11.77
C GLY A 21 11.55 -9.06 -11.86
N LEU A 22 11.99 -9.77 -10.82
CA LEU A 22 11.97 -11.22 -10.74
C LEU A 22 10.75 -11.70 -9.94
N THR A 23 10.05 -12.71 -10.46
CA THR A 23 8.94 -13.34 -9.73
C THR A 23 9.48 -14.18 -8.57
N PRO A 24 9.07 -13.92 -7.31
CA PRO A 24 9.53 -14.70 -6.16
C PRO A 24 9.07 -16.16 -6.26
N GLY A 25 10.03 -17.08 -6.41
CA GLY A 25 9.79 -18.52 -6.47
C GLY A 25 10.53 -19.26 -5.36
N VAL A 26 10.05 -20.46 -4.99
CA VAL A 26 10.63 -21.26 -3.90
C VAL A 26 12.12 -21.51 -4.08
N GLY A 27 12.56 -21.84 -5.30
CA GLY A 27 13.98 -22.06 -5.59
C GLY A 27 14.83 -20.79 -5.40
N LEU A 28 14.28 -19.63 -5.78
CA LEU A 28 14.97 -18.35 -5.72
C LEU A 28 15.08 -17.85 -4.27
N LEU A 29 14.00 -17.99 -3.48
CA LEU A 29 14.01 -17.72 -2.04
C LEU A 29 15.04 -18.58 -1.31
N ARG A 30 15.06 -19.89 -1.60
CA ARG A 30 16.01 -20.83 -0.96
C ARG A 30 17.47 -20.57 -1.36
N GLY A 31 17.72 -20.05 -2.56
CA GLY A 31 19.07 -19.71 -3.02
C GLY A 31 19.58 -18.36 -2.48
N LYS A 32 18.68 -17.41 -2.22
CA LYS A 32 19.02 -16.05 -1.74
C LYS A 32 19.04 -15.95 -0.21
N ALA A 33 18.26 -16.76 0.49
CA ALA A 33 18.22 -16.72 1.95
C ALA A 33 19.55 -17.19 2.58
N PRO A 34 20.09 -16.49 3.59
CA PRO A 34 21.34 -16.88 4.24
C PRO A 34 21.18 -18.05 5.23
N PHE A 35 20.06 -18.77 5.19
CA PHE A 35 19.72 -19.87 6.09
C PHE A 35 18.97 -20.97 5.37
N LYS A 36 18.87 -22.15 6.02
CA LYS A 36 18.13 -23.28 5.49
C LYS A 36 16.62 -22.99 5.56
N VAL A 37 16.02 -22.79 4.39
CA VAL A 37 14.58 -22.56 4.24
C VAL A 37 13.89 -23.86 3.87
N SER A 38 12.84 -24.23 4.62
CA SER A 38 11.97 -25.34 4.25
C SER A 38 11.04 -24.93 3.10
N VAL A 39 10.58 -25.90 2.31
CA VAL A 39 9.66 -25.62 1.20
C VAL A 39 8.36 -24.99 1.72
N LEU A 40 7.88 -25.42 2.88
CA LEU A 40 6.67 -24.89 3.52
C LEU A 40 6.87 -23.43 3.92
N ASP A 41 7.98 -23.09 4.57
CA ASP A 41 8.26 -21.70 4.97
C ASP A 41 8.37 -20.76 3.76
N ALA A 42 8.97 -21.23 2.67
CA ALA A 42 9.04 -20.47 1.42
C ALA A 42 7.66 -20.25 0.80
N ILE A 43 6.80 -21.29 0.79
CA ILE A 43 5.42 -21.17 0.28
C ILE A 43 4.63 -20.17 1.13
N ASP A 44 4.73 -20.25 2.45
CA ASP A 44 4.01 -19.35 3.35
C ASP A 44 4.47 -17.90 3.17
N ALA A 45 5.78 -17.66 3.02
CA ALA A 45 6.31 -16.33 2.73
C ALA A 45 5.83 -15.77 1.38
N ILE A 46 5.83 -16.60 0.33
CA ILE A 46 5.31 -16.22 -1.00
C ILE A 46 3.81 -15.92 -0.94
N LYS A 47 3.04 -16.71 -0.18
CA LYS A 47 1.60 -16.49 -0.02
C LYS A 47 1.31 -15.15 0.65
N VAL A 48 2.04 -14.82 1.72
CA VAL A 48 1.93 -13.52 2.40
C VAL A 48 2.33 -12.39 1.45
N PHE A 49 3.44 -12.54 0.71
CA PHE A 49 3.85 -11.56 -0.30
C PHE A 49 2.77 -11.35 -1.37
N ASN A 50 2.21 -12.40 -1.94
CA ASN A 50 1.15 -12.30 -2.95
C ASN A 50 -0.12 -11.63 -2.40
N GLN A 51 -0.49 -11.93 -1.15
CA GLN A 51 -1.61 -11.24 -0.49
C GLN A 51 -1.34 -9.75 -0.33
N GLN A 52 -0.12 -9.36 0.05
CA GLN A 52 0.28 -7.95 0.15
C GLN A 52 0.34 -7.28 -1.21
N PHE A 53 0.83 -7.97 -2.23
CA PHE A 53 0.92 -7.48 -3.60
C PHE A 53 -0.46 -7.27 -4.22
N GLU A 54 -1.36 -8.24 -4.07
CA GLU A 54 -2.75 -8.11 -4.51
C GLU A 54 -3.51 -7.07 -3.67
N ALA A 55 -3.23 -6.93 -2.37
CA ALA A 55 -3.80 -5.84 -1.57
C ALA A 55 -3.28 -4.46 -2.01
N ALA A 56 -2.02 -4.33 -2.42
CA ALA A 56 -1.46 -3.11 -2.98
C ALA A 56 -2.06 -2.79 -4.36
N LYS A 57 -2.40 -3.81 -5.14
CA LYS A 57 -3.05 -3.69 -6.45
C LYS A 57 -4.56 -3.44 -6.35
N ALA A 58 -5.21 -3.97 -5.32
CA ALA A 58 -6.63 -3.81 -5.01
C ALA A 58 -6.92 -2.61 -4.11
N ALA A 59 -5.88 -1.94 -3.58
CA ALA A 59 -6.03 -0.59 -3.07
C ALA A 59 -6.68 0.24 -4.19
N PRO A 60 -7.78 0.98 -3.90
CA PRO A 60 -8.46 1.74 -4.93
C PRO A 60 -7.41 2.58 -5.64
N ALA A 61 -7.28 2.38 -6.96
CA ALA A 61 -6.33 3.12 -7.78
C ALA A 61 -6.41 4.56 -7.31
N ALA A 62 -5.32 5.05 -6.70
CA ALA A 62 -5.27 6.42 -6.22
C ALA A 62 -5.77 7.26 -7.37
N LEU A 63 -6.84 8.05 -7.14
CA LEU A 63 -7.38 8.94 -8.16
C LEU A 63 -6.17 9.57 -8.85
N SER A 64 -6.09 9.44 -10.18
CA SER A 64 -5.06 10.12 -10.96
C SER A 64 -4.93 11.53 -10.42
N ASP A 65 -3.71 12.04 -10.26
CA ASP A 65 -3.48 13.33 -9.60
C ASP A 65 -4.42 14.42 -10.11
N LYS A 66 -4.75 14.40 -11.41
CA LYS A 66 -5.78 15.24 -12.02
C LYS A 66 -7.18 15.09 -11.40
N ALA A 67 -7.69 13.86 -11.31
CA ALA A 67 -9.01 13.59 -10.72
C ALA A 67 -9.05 13.91 -9.21
N ARG A 68 -7.91 13.77 -8.51
CA ARG A 68 -7.78 14.18 -7.11
C ARG A 68 -7.82 15.71 -6.98
N ILE A 69 -7.12 16.43 -7.86
CA ILE A 69 -7.14 17.90 -7.91
C ILE A 69 -8.57 18.40 -8.19
N ASP A 70 -9.23 17.87 -9.22
CA ASP A 70 -10.60 18.26 -9.57
C ASP A 70 -11.58 18.05 -8.39
N GLN A 71 -11.43 16.95 -7.64
CA GLN A 71 -12.24 16.69 -6.45
C GLN A 71 -11.93 17.66 -5.30
N LEU A 72 -10.66 17.99 -5.08
CA LEU A 72 -10.24 18.93 -4.04
C LEU A 72 -10.72 20.35 -4.34
N GLU A 73 -10.57 20.82 -5.57
CA GLU A 73 -11.07 22.13 -6.01
C GLU A 73 -12.58 22.25 -5.80
N LYS A 74 -13.34 21.22 -6.16
CA LYS A 74 -14.79 21.19 -5.93
C LYS A 74 -15.14 21.27 -4.44
N ARG A 75 -14.38 20.62 -3.56
CA ARG A 75 -14.61 20.68 -2.11
C ARG A 75 -14.26 22.06 -1.54
N VAL A 76 -13.18 22.68 -2.01
CA VAL A 76 -12.81 24.05 -1.60
C VAL A 76 -13.90 25.03 -1.98
N ALA A 77 -14.38 24.99 -3.24
CA ALA A 77 -15.48 25.86 -3.68
C ALA A 77 -16.76 25.70 -2.83
N GLN A 78 -17.11 24.46 -2.46
CA GLN A 78 -18.26 24.21 -1.57
C GLN A 78 -18.06 24.77 -0.16
N LEU A 79 -16.86 24.66 0.39
CA LEU A 79 -16.54 25.17 1.71
C LEU A 79 -16.53 26.71 1.73
N GLU A 80 -15.95 27.35 0.72
CA GLU A 80 -15.97 28.81 0.57
C GLU A 80 -17.41 29.34 0.48
N GLN A 81 -18.27 28.65 -0.27
CA GLN A 81 -19.68 29.03 -0.38
C GLN A 81 -20.42 28.87 0.95
N ALA A 82 -20.14 27.82 1.71
CA ALA A 82 -20.71 27.61 3.04
C ALA A 82 -20.25 28.68 4.05
N LEU A 83 -18.97 29.07 3.99
CA LEU A 83 -18.42 30.14 4.81
C LEU A 83 -19.07 31.49 4.50
N ALA A 84 -19.20 31.87 3.23
CA ALA A 84 -19.86 33.11 2.83
C ALA A 84 -21.32 33.18 3.33
N VAL A 85 -22.04 32.05 3.28
CA VAL A 85 -23.40 31.97 3.82
C VAL A 85 -23.40 32.12 5.34
N MET A 86 -22.47 31.50 6.06
CA MET A 86 -22.36 31.64 7.50
C MET A 86 -22.00 33.07 7.93
N GLU A 87 -21.04 33.70 7.26
CA GLU A 87 -20.65 35.10 7.50
C GLU A 87 -21.84 36.04 7.29
N SER A 88 -22.57 35.90 6.18
CA SER A 88 -23.77 36.72 5.92
C SER A 88 -24.89 36.55 6.95
N ARG A 89 -24.95 35.39 7.62
CA ARG A 89 -25.93 35.12 8.68
C ARG A 89 -25.48 35.73 10.01
N LEU A 90 -24.17 35.70 10.30
CA LEU A 90 -23.60 36.33 11.48
C LEU A 90 -23.73 37.85 11.41
N GLU A 91 -23.47 38.47 10.25
CA GLU A 91 -23.66 39.91 10.05
C GLU A 91 -25.12 40.36 10.29
N LYS A 92 -26.10 39.49 10.08
CA LYS A 92 -27.52 39.80 10.35
C LYS A 92 -27.93 39.65 11.82
N LEU A 93 -27.07 39.06 12.64
CA LEU A 93 -27.30 38.83 14.07
C LEU A 93 -26.52 39.84 14.95
N LEU A 94 -25.67 40.67 14.35
CA LEU A 94 -24.94 41.78 14.97
C LEU A 94 -25.60 43.12 14.59
#